data_AF-A0A820J9R1-F1
#
_entry.id   AF-A0A820J9R1-F1
#
_cell.length_a   1.000
_cell.length_b   1.000
_cell.length_c   1.000
_cell.angle_alpha   90.00
_cell.angle_beta   90.00
_cell.angle_gamma   90.00
#
_symmetry.space_group_name_H-M   'P 1'
#
loop_
_entity.id
_entity.type
_entity.pdbx_description
1 polymer ?
#
loop_
_entity_poly.entity_id
_entity_poly.type
_entity_poly.pdbx_seq_one_letter_code
_entity_poly.pdbx_strand_id
1 'polypeptide(L)'
;YLAPEIILVRGCNKAVDWWTLGVLIYEMSSGYPPFFADQLIELYGKIVSGKIQFPSHFSSDLKDLLHHLLQIDAEKRYGNLANGVDDIQTHQWFSATNWIGIYQRQVEAPFVPKTKGPGDASNFKEYEEEPLCIATTDTLSKEFEEF
;
A
#
# COMPACT_ATOMS: atom_id res chain seq x y z
N TYR A 1 -6.98 1.22 -2.10
CA TYR A 1 -5.96 0.15 -2.00
C TYR A 1 -6.26 -1.01 -2.93
N LEU A 2 -7.50 -1.52 -3.01
CA LEU A 2 -7.84 -2.56 -3.98
C LEU A 2 -7.53 -2.15 -5.42
N ALA A 3 -6.90 -3.07 -6.16
CA ALA A 3 -6.62 -2.93 -7.58
C ALA A 3 -7.89 -3.19 -8.43
N PRO A 4 -8.02 -2.58 -9.62
CA PRO A 4 -9.19 -2.75 -10.49
C PRO A 4 -9.51 -4.20 -10.83
N GLU A 5 -8.49 -5.01 -11.10
CA GLU A 5 -8.64 -6.42 -11.45
C GLU A 5 -9.22 -7.28 -10.31
N ILE A 6 -8.97 -6.91 -9.04
CA ILE A 6 -9.58 -7.57 -7.88
C ILE A 6 -11.08 -7.25 -7.84
N ILE A 7 -11.43 -5.98 -8.03
CA ILE A 7 -12.84 -5.52 -8.04
C ILE A 7 -13.61 -6.19 -9.18
N LEU A 8 -12.97 -6.36 -10.33
CA LEU A 8 -13.54 -7.00 -11.50
C LEU A 8 -13.47 -8.53 -11.46
N VAL A 9 -12.97 -9.13 -10.37
CA VAL A 9 -12.83 -10.59 -10.18
C VAL A 9 -12.09 -11.24 -11.36
N ARG A 10 -11.04 -10.57 -11.84
CA ARG A 10 -10.14 -11.10 -12.86
C ARG A 10 -8.98 -11.83 -12.17
N GLY A 11 -8.30 -12.69 -12.92
CA GLY A 11 -7.07 -13.31 -12.44
C GLY A 11 -6.09 -12.24 -11.95
N CYS A 12 -5.67 -12.35 -10.69
CA CYS A 12 -4.72 -11.44 -10.07
C CYS A 12 -3.34 -12.09 -9.98
N ASN A 13 -2.32 -11.26 -10.01
CA ASN A 13 -0.93 -11.64 -9.79
C ASN A 13 -0.28 -10.57 -8.89
N LYS A 14 1.05 -10.61 -8.76
CA LYS A 14 1.84 -9.62 -8.00
C LYS A 14 1.63 -8.14 -8.39
N ALA A 15 1.01 -7.84 -9.53
CA ALA A 15 0.76 -6.47 -9.97
C ALA A 15 -0.19 -5.68 -9.04
N VAL A 16 -1.04 -6.38 -8.28
CA VAL A 16 -1.95 -5.74 -7.32
C VAL A 16 -1.20 -5.04 -6.17
N ASP A 17 -0.02 -5.56 -5.82
CA ASP A 17 0.83 -4.96 -4.79
C ASP A 17 1.46 -3.66 -5.28
N TRP A 18 1.85 -3.60 -6.56
CA TRP A 18 2.36 -2.37 -7.17
C TRP A 18 1.30 -1.27 -7.30
N TRP A 19 0.05 -1.65 -7.56
CA TRP A 19 -1.08 -0.71 -7.46
C TRP A 19 -1.23 -0.19 -6.02
N THR A 20 -1.19 -1.09 -5.04
CA THR A 20 -1.29 -0.77 -3.62
C THR A 20 -0.18 0.19 -3.19
N LEU A 21 1.06 -0.01 -3.67
CA LEU A 21 2.17 0.91 -3.49
C LEU A 21 1.86 2.30 -4.06
N GLY A 22 1.29 2.38 -5.27
CA GLY A 22 0.87 3.65 -5.86
C GLY A 22 -0.17 4.39 -5.02
N VAL A 23 -1.15 3.67 -4.46
CA VAL A 23 -2.16 4.24 -3.55
C VAL A 23 -1.48 4.78 -2.28
N LEU A 24 -0.56 4.00 -1.70
CA LEU A 24 0.17 4.36 -0.48
C LEU A 24 1.06 5.60 -0.69
N ILE A 25 1.82 5.66 -1.77
CA ILE A 25 2.68 6.82 -2.09
C ILE A 25 1.83 8.08 -2.28
N TYR A 26 0.70 7.96 -2.99
CA TYR A 26 -0.23 9.09 -3.15
C TYR A 26 -0.74 9.57 -1.78
N GLU A 27 -1.18 8.66 -0.92
CA GLU A 27 -1.75 9.00 0.38
C GLU A 27 -0.71 9.62 1.33
N MET A 28 0.50 9.07 1.39
CA MET A 28 1.60 9.67 2.18
C MET A 28 1.98 11.07 1.69
N SER A 29 1.85 11.34 0.38
CA SER A 29 2.24 12.62 -0.22
C SER A 29 1.16 13.70 -0.14
N SER A 30 -0.12 13.31 -0.04
CA SER A 30 -1.26 14.24 -0.06
C SER A 30 -2.06 14.29 1.25
N GLY A 31 -1.94 13.28 2.11
CA GLY A 31 -2.72 13.11 3.33
C GLY A 31 -4.10 12.47 3.12
N TYR A 32 -4.44 12.05 1.90
CA TYR A 32 -5.70 11.37 1.58
C TYR A 32 -5.53 10.38 0.41
N PRO A 33 -6.35 9.32 0.29
CA PRO A 33 -6.20 8.36 -0.79
C PRO A 33 -6.62 8.93 -2.16
N PRO A 34 -6.06 8.43 -3.29
CA PRO A 34 -6.40 8.90 -4.64
C PRO A 34 -7.85 8.61 -5.04
N PHE A 35 -8.46 7.59 -4.43
CA PHE A 35 -9.85 7.22 -4.62
C PHE A 35 -10.55 7.21 -3.27
N PHE A 36 -11.58 8.04 -3.15
CA PHE A 36 -12.39 8.17 -1.94
C PHE A 36 -13.86 8.40 -2.33
N ALA A 37 -14.79 7.76 -1.63
CA ALA A 37 -16.23 7.98 -1.75
C ALA A 37 -16.92 7.48 -0.48
N ASP A 38 -18.13 8.00 -0.22
CA ASP A 38 -18.93 7.60 0.96
C ASP A 38 -19.51 6.20 0.79
N GLN A 39 -19.88 5.84 -0.45
CA GLN A 39 -20.42 4.52 -0.78
C GLN A 39 -19.38 3.65 -1.49
N LEU A 40 -19.36 2.37 -1.11
CA LEU A 40 -18.41 1.39 -1.63
C LEU A 40 -18.55 1.20 -3.16
N ILE A 41 -19.77 1.23 -3.68
CA ILE A 41 -20.03 1.10 -5.12
C ILE A 41 -19.45 2.27 -5.91
N GLU A 42 -19.52 3.49 -5.36
CA GLU A 42 -18.93 4.69 -5.98
C GLU A 42 -17.41 4.64 -5.93
N LEU A 43 -16.83 4.20 -4.80
CA LEU A 43 -15.39 3.99 -4.66
C LEU A 43 -14.88 3.02 -5.73
N TYR A 44 -15.58 1.90 -5.93
CA TYR A 44 -15.24 0.92 -6.96
C TYR A 44 -15.35 1.49 -8.37
N GLY A 45 -16.40 2.26 -8.65
CA GLY A 45 -16.54 3.00 -9.91
C GLY A 45 -15.36 3.95 -10.16
N LYS A 46 -14.91 4.68 -9.14
CA LYS A 46 -13.73 5.56 -9.23
C LYS A 46 -12.45 4.78 -9.52
N ILE A 47 -12.21 3.69 -8.80
CA ILE A 47 -11.01 2.84 -8.99
C ILE A 47 -10.97 2.30 -10.41
N VAL A 48 -12.06 1.68 -10.89
CA VAL A 48 -12.10 1.10 -12.24
C VAL A 48 -12.00 2.16 -13.34
N SER A 49 -12.44 3.39 -13.08
CA SER A 49 -12.30 4.49 -14.04
C SER A 49 -10.86 4.97 -14.23
N GLY A 50 -9.98 4.77 -13.24
CA GLY A 50 -8.58 5.23 -13.26
C GLY A 50 -8.39 6.74 -13.30
N LYS A 51 -9.45 7.53 -13.10
CA LYS A 51 -9.35 8.99 -13.09
C LYS A 51 -8.80 9.47 -11.77
N ILE A 52 -7.54 9.88 -11.77
CA ILE A 52 -6.83 10.41 -10.59
C ILE A 52 -6.67 11.92 -10.77
N GLN A 53 -6.91 12.68 -9.70
CA GLN A 53 -6.61 14.10 -9.64
C GLN A 53 -5.38 14.29 -8.77
N PHE A 54 -4.34 14.94 -9.31
CA PHE A 54 -3.12 15.19 -8.55
C PHE A 54 -3.14 16.59 -7.92
N PRO A 55 -2.74 16.73 -6.65
CA PRO A 55 -2.52 18.02 -6.04
C PRO A 55 -1.51 18.87 -6.81
N SER A 56 -1.67 20.20 -6.74
CA SER A 56 -0.76 21.14 -7.43
C SER A 56 0.68 21.05 -6.92
N HIS A 57 0.88 20.72 -5.64
CA HIS A 57 2.19 20.61 -5.00
C HIS A 57 2.96 19.32 -5.34
N PHE A 58 2.35 18.35 -6.04
CA PHE A 58 3.07 17.16 -6.50
C PHE A 58 4.06 17.55 -7.59
N SER A 59 5.30 17.07 -7.48
CA SER A 59 6.31 17.21 -8.52
C SER A 59 5.90 16.47 -9.80
N SER A 60 6.48 16.85 -10.94
CA SER A 60 6.29 16.14 -12.21
C SER A 60 6.62 14.66 -12.07
N ASP A 61 7.74 14.36 -11.41
CA ASP A 61 8.29 13.01 -11.29
C ASP A 61 7.39 12.14 -10.39
N LEU A 62 6.80 12.71 -9.34
CA LEU A 62 5.83 11.99 -8.51
C LEU A 62 4.56 11.64 -9.30
N LYS A 63 4.03 12.60 -10.06
CA LYS A 63 2.85 12.38 -10.91
C LYS A 63 3.11 11.31 -11.95
N ASP A 64 4.29 11.34 -12.58
CA ASP A 64 4.68 10.37 -13.60
C ASP A 64 4.80 8.95 -13.01
N LEU A 65 5.47 8.79 -11.87
CA LEU A 65 5.54 7.51 -11.16
C LEU A 65 4.14 6.97 -10.83
N LEU A 66 3.28 7.82 -10.27
CA LEU A 66 1.93 7.44 -9.88
C LEU A 66 1.05 7.09 -11.08
N HIS A 67 1.23 7.74 -12.23
CA HIS A 67 0.56 7.35 -13.47
C HIS A 67 0.92 5.94 -13.91
N HIS A 68 2.18 5.52 -13.73
CA HIS A 68 2.64 4.18 -14.09
C HIS A 68 2.27 3.10 -13.07
N LEU A 69 2.24 3.42 -11.77
CA LEU A 69 1.82 2.50 -10.70
C LEU A 69 0.29 2.34 -10.63
N LEU A 70 -0.46 3.44 -10.79
CA LEU A 70 -1.91 3.45 -10.79
C LEU A 70 -2.49 3.26 -12.20
N GLN A 71 -1.80 2.44 -12.99
CA GLN A 71 -2.24 2.02 -14.32
C GLN A 71 -3.34 0.95 -14.19
N ILE A 72 -4.49 1.19 -14.84
CA ILE A 72 -5.65 0.28 -14.83
C ILE A 72 -5.33 -1.04 -15.53
N ASP A 73 -4.62 -0.96 -16.64
CA ASP A 73 -4.15 -2.15 -17.35
C ASP A 73 -2.94 -2.74 -16.63
N ALA A 74 -3.14 -3.85 -15.90
CA ALA A 74 -2.09 -4.49 -15.12
C ALA A 74 -0.87 -4.91 -15.97
N GLU A 75 -1.03 -5.16 -17.27
CA GLU A 75 0.08 -5.50 -18.18
C GLU A 75 0.95 -4.29 -18.54
N LYS A 76 0.46 -3.07 -18.31
CA LYS A 76 1.18 -1.81 -18.52
C LYS A 76 1.65 -1.17 -17.21
N ARG A 77 1.42 -1.82 -16.08
CA ARG A 77 1.74 -1.31 -14.75
C ARG A 77 3.21 -1.56 -14.43
N TYR A 78 3.89 -0.54 -13.90
CA TYR A 78 5.25 -0.69 -13.40
C TYR A 78 5.32 -1.79 -12.33
N GLY A 79 6.44 -2.53 -12.29
CA GLY A 79 6.58 -3.73 -11.47
C GLY A 79 6.05 -5.01 -12.13
N ASN A 80 5.26 -4.89 -13.20
CA ASN A 80 4.71 -6.02 -13.97
C ASN A 80 5.10 -6.00 -15.46
N LEU A 81 6.00 -5.10 -15.88
CA LEU A 81 6.61 -5.09 -17.21
C LEU A 81 7.83 -6.02 -17.27
N ALA A 82 8.51 -6.06 -18.42
CA ALA A 82 9.69 -6.88 -18.63
C ALA A 82 10.85 -6.59 -17.65
N ASN A 83 11.07 -5.33 -17.28
CA ASN A 83 12.11 -4.96 -16.31
C ASN A 83 11.64 -5.14 -14.84
N GLY A 84 10.36 -5.44 -14.63
CA GLY A 84 9.79 -5.68 -13.30
C GLY A 84 9.99 -4.50 -12.36
N VAL A 85 10.63 -4.74 -11.22
CA VAL A 85 10.84 -3.75 -10.15
C VAL A 85 11.81 -2.64 -10.56
N ASP A 86 12.68 -2.89 -11.54
CA ASP A 86 13.70 -1.91 -11.95
C ASP A 86 13.07 -0.66 -12.57
N ASP A 87 11.91 -0.78 -13.23
CA ASP A 87 11.15 0.37 -13.74
C ASP A 87 10.75 1.33 -12.61
N ILE A 88 10.58 0.82 -11.38
CA ILE A 88 10.26 1.61 -10.19
C ILE A 88 11.55 2.15 -9.56
N GLN A 89 12.54 1.28 -9.32
CA GLN A 89 13.76 1.65 -8.60
C GLN A 89 14.62 2.67 -9.34
N THR A 90 14.58 2.66 -10.67
CA THR A 90 15.34 3.57 -11.54
C THR A 90 14.54 4.80 -11.98
N HIS A 91 13.27 4.90 -11.58
CA HIS A 91 12.42 6.04 -11.91
C HIS A 91 12.99 7.34 -11.34
N GLN A 92 12.82 8.46 -12.06
CA GLN A 92 13.40 9.77 -11.71
C GLN A 92 13.02 10.23 -10.29
N TRP A 93 11.80 9.93 -9.84
CA TRP A 93 11.34 10.23 -8.48
C TRP A 93 12.20 9.57 -7.38
N PHE A 94 12.76 8.39 -7.66
CA PHE A 94 13.66 7.68 -6.76
C PHE A 94 15.15 7.94 -7.04
N SER A 95 15.52 8.88 -7.92
CA SER A 95 16.91 9.15 -8.31
C SER A 95 17.87 9.45 -7.15
N ALA A 96 17.38 10.03 -6.06
CA ALA A 96 18.17 10.31 -4.85
C ALA A 96 18.22 9.14 -3.85
N THR A 97 17.59 8.01 -4.15
CA THR A 97 17.42 6.89 -3.21
C THR A 97 18.62 5.97 -3.22
N ASN A 98 19.31 5.87 -2.08
CA ASN A 98 20.32 4.84 -1.87
C ASN A 98 19.64 3.53 -1.40
N TRP A 99 19.22 2.69 -2.35
CA TRP A 99 18.54 1.42 -2.06
C TRP A 99 19.34 0.49 -1.14
N ILE A 100 20.66 0.41 -1.31
CA ILE A 100 21.54 -0.41 -0.46
C ILE A 100 21.60 0.16 0.96
N GLY A 101 21.76 1.48 1.10
CA GLY A 101 21.75 2.15 2.40
C GLY A 101 20.43 1.99 3.15
N ILE A 102 19.30 2.03 2.43
CA ILE A 102 17.97 1.75 3.00
C ILE A 102 17.90 0.30 3.51
N TYR A 103 18.30 -0.66 2.68
CA TYR A 103 18.34 -2.08 3.06
C TYR A 103 19.22 -2.34 4.30
N GLN A 104 20.38 -1.68 4.36
CA GLN A 104 21.32 -1.78 5.48
C GLN A 104 20.95 -0.90 6.69
N ARG A 105 19.82 -0.18 6.64
CA ARG A 105 19.34 0.72 7.70
C ARG A 105 20.35 1.82 8.05
N GLN A 106 21.07 2.32 7.06
CA GLN A 106 22.11 3.37 7.20
C GLN A 106 21.59 4.78 6.91
N VAL A 107 20.41 4.91 6.31
CA VAL A 107 19.77 6.20 6.07
C VAL A 107 19.05 6.64 7.34
N GLU A 108 19.30 7.88 7.76
CA GLU A 108 18.59 8.48 8.91
C GLU A 108 17.10 8.64 8.58
N ALA A 109 16.24 8.14 9.49
CA ALA A 109 14.80 8.25 9.32
C ALA A 109 14.35 9.71 9.51
N PRO A 110 13.43 10.23 8.68
CA PRO A 110 12.94 11.61 8.83
C PRO A 110 12.12 11.81 10.11
N PHE A 111 11.63 10.72 10.71
CA PHE A 111 10.89 10.74 11.95
C PHE A 111 11.26 9.53 12.80
N VAL A 112 11.63 9.79 14.05
CA VAL A 112 11.84 8.76 15.08
C VAL A 112 10.69 8.87 16.09
N PRO A 113 9.81 7.86 16.21
CA PRO A 113 8.71 7.89 17.17
C PRO A 113 9.21 8.03 18.61
N LYS A 114 8.50 8.83 19.41
CA LYS A 114 8.80 8.95 20.84
C LYS A 114 8.29 7.71 21.57
N THR A 115 9.18 7.05 22.30
CA THR A 115 8.85 5.91 23.16
C THR A 115 9.58 6.04 24.49
N LYS A 116 8.96 5.52 25.56
CA LYS A 116 9.52 5.52 26.92
C LYS A 116 10.25 4.22 27.25
N GLY A 117 10.06 3.17 26.46
CA GLY A 117 10.68 1.86 26.65
C GLY A 117 9.97 0.76 25.86
N PRO A 118 10.40 -0.51 25.99
CA PRO A 118 9.90 -1.63 25.19
C PRO A 118 8.41 -1.95 25.36
N GLY A 119 7.81 -1.60 26.50
CA GLY A 119 6.38 -1.82 26.78
C GLY A 119 5.51 -0.58 26.58
N ASP A 120 6.04 0.49 25.98
CA ASP A 120 5.28 1.73 25.79
C ASP A 120 4.27 1.61 24.65
N ALA A 121 2.98 1.63 25.00
CA ALA A 121 1.87 1.58 24.05
C ALA A 121 1.34 2.97 23.66
N SER A 122 1.98 4.08 24.04
CA SER A 122 1.43 5.44 23.87
C SER A 122 1.21 5.89 22.43
N ASN A 123 1.80 5.20 21.45
CA ASN A 123 1.60 5.48 20.02
C ASN A 123 0.40 4.74 19.42
N PHE A 124 -0.29 3.92 20.21
CA PHE A 124 -1.50 3.19 19.83
C PHE A 124 -2.74 3.82 20.48
N LYS A 125 -3.91 3.53 19.91
CA LYS A 125 -5.18 3.89 20.53
C LYS A 125 -5.50 2.93 21.67
N GLU A 126 -6.24 3.41 22.65
CA GLU A 126 -6.84 2.56 23.67
C GLU A 126 -8.11 1.89 23.10
N TYR A 127 -8.27 0.62 23.42
CA TYR A 127 -9.41 -0.20 23.03
C TYR A 127 -10.02 -0.83 24.30
N GLU A 128 -11.28 -1.26 24.21
CA GLU A 128 -11.91 -2.00 25.30
C GLU A 128 -11.24 -3.37 25.46
N GLU A 129 -10.88 -3.72 26.70
CA GLU A 129 -10.22 -4.98 27.01
C GLU A 129 -11.26 -6.10 27.12
N GLU A 130 -11.16 -7.10 26.23
CA GLU A 130 -12.01 -8.28 26.25
C GLU A 130 -11.27 -9.48 26.86
N PRO A 131 -11.93 -10.28 27.73
CA PRO A 131 -11.30 -11.46 28.31
C PRO A 131 -11.08 -12.54 27.25
N LEU A 132 -9.90 -13.16 27.27
CA LEU A 132 -9.59 -14.32 26.43
C LEU A 132 -10.45 -15.52 26.86
N CYS A 133 -11.45 -15.86 26.04
CA CYS A 133 -12.33 -17.01 26.27
C CYS A 133 -11.78 -18.26 25.58
N ILE A 134 -11.26 -19.21 26.36
CA ILE A 134 -10.78 -20.50 25.85
C ILE A 134 -11.93 -21.51 25.92
N ALA A 135 -12.35 -22.02 24.76
CA ALA A 135 -13.39 -23.04 24.68
C ALA A 135 -12.91 -24.37 25.30
N THR A 136 -13.82 -25.09 25.96
CA THR A 136 -13.53 -26.41 26.54
C THR A 136 -13.46 -27.53 25.51
N THR A 137 -13.87 -27.24 24.27
CA THR A 137 -13.93 -28.21 23.18
C THR A 137 -13.34 -27.56 21.95
N ASP A 138 -12.39 -28.24 21.34
CA ASP A 138 -11.83 -27.83 20.07
C ASP A 138 -12.77 -28.26 18.94
N THR A 139 -13.35 -27.28 18.26
CA THR A 139 -14.31 -27.50 17.17
C THR A 139 -13.66 -27.41 15.79
N LEU A 140 -12.40 -26.99 15.70
CA LEU A 140 -11.74 -26.66 14.43
C LEU A 140 -10.38 -27.37 14.28
N SER A 141 -10.12 -28.43 15.07
CA SER A 141 -8.85 -29.18 15.05
C SER A 141 -8.47 -29.67 13.65
N LYS A 142 -9.45 -30.04 12.82
CA LYS A 142 -9.20 -30.56 11.47
C LYS A 142 -8.87 -29.42 10.51
N GLU A 143 -9.57 -28.31 10.64
CA GLU A 143 -9.39 -27.11 9.83
C GLU A 143 -8.03 -26.44 10.09
N PHE A 144 -7.51 -26.55 11.31
CA PHE A 144 -6.23 -25.97 11.72
C PHE A 144 -5.13 -27.01 12.00
N GLU A 145 -5.22 -28.22 11.44
CA GLU A 145 -4.23 -29.28 11.68
C GLU A 145 -2.81 -28.89 11.21
N GLU A 146 -2.71 -28.03 10.19
CA GLU A 146 -1.46 -27.54 9.60
C GLU A 146 -1.09 -26.09 10.00
N PHE A 147 -1.84 -25.47 10.91
CA PHE A 147 -1.55 -24.11 11.39
C PHE A 147 -0.31 -24.08 12.29
#